data_AF-A0AAN8T9F1-F1
#
_entry.id   AF-A0AAN8T9F1-F1
#
_cell.length_a   1.000
_cell.length_b   1.000
_cell.length_c   1.000
_cell.angle_alpha   90.00
_cell.angle_beta   90.00
_cell.angle_gamma   90.00
#
_symmetry.space_group_name_H-M   'P 1'
#
loop_
_entity.id
_entity.type
_entity.pdbx_description
1 polymer ?
#
loop_
_entity_poly.entity_id
_entity_poly.type
_entity_poly.pdbx_seq_one_letter_code
_entity_poly.pdbx_strand_id
1 'polypeptide(L)'
;MGSRNRGDVNYRNPCLTMHQPWASLLVYGIKRIEGRSWPAPITGRLWIHAASKIPEPETIKAMEDFYREIYAVNGVTDLKFPEHYPVSRLLGCVEVVGCVTCDELVNWDQIPEGVRLEGQTKFCWLCEQPQKLIVPFEMRGFQGVYNLERKIYEAAIRGISPVVPPLPVKFPLPNPRDPFSLKPRSLASSPSSSSTSEVNNRSENLVAAIAGARAAATQFSKNGNPPSNTVEVGDDSRTRNRYRRVQ
;
A
#
# COMPACT_ATOMS: atom_id res chain seq x y z
N MET A 1 -25.21 -20.89 -9.01
CA MET A 1 -23.83 -20.92 -9.56
C MET A 1 -22.87 -20.94 -8.38
N GLY A 2 -22.12 -22.03 -8.22
CA GLY A 2 -21.38 -22.34 -7.00
C GLY A 2 -20.32 -21.31 -6.64
N SER A 3 -20.31 -20.91 -5.37
CA SER A 3 -19.21 -20.21 -4.73
C SER A 3 -17.95 -21.06 -4.90
N ARG A 4 -17.00 -20.57 -5.71
CA ARG A 4 -15.66 -21.18 -5.76
C ARG A 4 -15.06 -20.99 -4.38
N ASN A 5 -15.02 -22.06 -3.58
CA ASN A 5 -14.11 -22.16 -2.44
C ASN A 5 -12.74 -21.69 -2.94
N ARG A 6 -12.24 -20.60 -2.36
CA ARG A 6 -10.86 -20.14 -2.58
C ARG A 6 -9.99 -21.29 -2.13
N GLY A 7 -9.51 -22.08 -3.09
CA GLY A 7 -8.60 -23.19 -2.84
C GLY A 7 -7.47 -22.69 -1.95
N ASP A 8 -7.13 -23.50 -0.96
CA ASP A 8 -6.13 -23.24 0.05
C ASP A 8 -4.77 -23.01 -0.65
N VAL A 9 -4.49 -21.76 -1.02
CA VAL A 9 -3.24 -21.41 -1.69
C VAL A 9 -2.15 -21.55 -0.63
N ASN A 10 -1.34 -22.60 -0.76
CA ASN A 10 -0.22 -22.83 0.13
C ASN A 10 0.88 -21.78 -0.14
N TYR A 11 0.84 -20.69 0.63
CA TYR A 11 1.86 -19.66 0.60
C TYR A 11 3.08 -20.09 1.41
N ARG A 12 4.15 -20.49 0.70
CA ARG A 12 5.43 -20.87 1.32
C ARG A 12 6.34 -19.66 1.50
N ASN A 13 6.46 -18.85 0.45
CA ASN A 13 7.30 -17.65 0.42
C ASN A 13 6.49 -16.52 -0.24
N PRO A 14 5.41 -16.04 0.40
CA PRO A 14 4.50 -15.09 -0.22
C PRO A 14 5.21 -13.77 -0.50
N CYS A 15 4.90 -13.19 -1.65
CA CYS A 15 5.38 -11.91 -2.13
C CYS A 15 4.20 -11.09 -2.65
N LEU A 16 4.27 -9.79 -2.44
CA LEU A 16 3.32 -8.81 -2.95
C LEU A 16 4.06 -7.80 -3.80
N THR A 17 3.58 -7.60 -5.02
CA THR A 17 4.01 -6.48 -5.86
C THR A 17 3.17 -5.25 -5.54
N MET A 18 3.83 -4.10 -5.33
CA MET A 18 3.19 -2.82 -5.05
C MET A 18 3.93 -1.66 -5.71
N HIS A 19 3.21 -0.58 -5.99
CA HIS A 19 3.79 0.60 -6.66
C HIS A 19 4.74 1.36 -5.75
N GLN A 20 5.70 2.04 -6.37
CA GLN A 20 6.48 3.07 -5.66
C GLN A 20 5.63 4.34 -5.49
N PRO A 21 5.86 5.13 -4.43
CA PRO A 21 6.91 4.96 -3.40
C PRO A 21 6.55 3.98 -2.27
N TRP A 22 5.31 3.49 -2.19
CA TRP A 22 4.82 2.66 -1.08
C TRP A 22 5.67 1.41 -0.82
N ALA A 23 6.18 0.77 -1.87
CA ALA A 23 7.05 -0.41 -1.74
C ALA A 23 8.30 -0.12 -0.90
N SER A 24 9.01 0.96 -1.20
CA SER A 24 10.19 1.35 -0.45
C SER A 24 9.82 1.82 0.94
N LEU A 25 8.78 2.66 1.06
CA LEU A 25 8.36 3.19 2.37
C LEU A 25 7.99 2.06 3.34
N LEU A 26 7.43 0.95 2.85
CA LEU A 26 7.07 -0.21 3.67
C LEU A 26 8.32 -0.96 4.15
N VAL A 27 9.27 -1.29 3.27
CA VAL A 27 10.50 -2.01 3.67
C VAL A 27 11.50 -1.15 4.44
N TYR A 28 11.39 0.18 4.35
CA TYR A 28 12.13 1.12 5.20
C TYR A 28 11.45 1.37 6.56
N GLY A 29 10.30 0.75 6.83
CA GLY A 29 9.60 0.89 8.10
C GLY A 29 8.92 2.23 8.32
N ILE A 30 8.79 3.05 7.27
CA ILE A 30 8.09 4.34 7.32
C ILE A 30 6.57 4.09 7.23
N LYS A 31 6.17 3.30 6.23
CA LYS A 31 4.80 2.79 6.08
C LYS A 31 4.60 1.56 6.96
N ARG A 32 3.49 1.52 7.70
CA ARG A 32 3.19 0.46 8.67
C ARG A 32 1.92 -0.31 8.33
N ILE A 33 1.06 0.29 7.51
CA ILE A 33 -0.22 -0.30 7.10
C ILE A 33 -0.23 -0.51 5.60
N GLU A 34 -0.42 -1.73 5.12
CA GLU A 34 -0.68 -2.00 3.71
C GLU A 34 -2.19 -2.01 3.42
N GLY A 35 -2.63 -1.14 2.52
CA GLY A 35 -4.06 -0.93 2.22
C GLY A 35 -4.52 -1.74 1.00
N ARG A 36 -5.57 -2.56 1.16
CA ARG A 36 -6.13 -3.38 0.07
C ARG A 36 -7.65 -3.39 0.08
N SER A 37 -8.24 -3.61 -1.09
CA SER A 37 -9.70 -3.81 -1.23
C SER A 37 -10.16 -5.20 -0.76
N TRP A 38 -9.23 -6.06 -0.34
CA TRP A 38 -9.44 -7.44 0.08
C TRP A 38 -8.59 -7.77 1.33
N PRO A 39 -9.04 -8.72 2.18
CA PRO A 39 -8.36 -9.05 3.43
C PRO A 39 -7.04 -9.78 3.20
N ALA A 40 -6.10 -9.68 4.15
CA ALA A 40 -4.82 -10.39 4.05
C ALA A 40 -5.05 -11.90 3.93
N PRO A 41 -4.42 -12.59 2.95
CA PRO A 41 -4.59 -14.02 2.76
C PRO A 41 -3.61 -14.83 3.63
N ILE A 42 -2.71 -14.15 4.35
CA ILE A 42 -1.59 -14.71 5.10
C ILE A 42 -1.37 -13.91 6.39
N THR A 43 -0.74 -14.57 7.36
CA THR A 43 -0.03 -13.95 8.48
C THR A 43 1.41 -14.47 8.47
N GLY A 44 2.35 -13.67 8.95
CA GLY A 44 3.79 -13.96 8.88
C GLY A 44 4.50 -13.19 7.76
N ARG A 45 5.69 -13.67 7.38
CA ARG A 45 6.58 -12.96 6.43
C ARG A 45 5.92 -12.75 5.08
N LEU A 46 5.98 -11.52 4.57
CA LEU A 46 5.58 -11.12 3.22
C LEU A 46 6.75 -10.39 2.53
N TRP A 47 7.20 -10.93 1.41
CA TRP A 47 8.19 -10.27 0.56
C TRP A 47 7.57 -9.14 -0.24
N ILE A 48 8.32 -8.06 -0.43
CA ILE A 48 7.86 -6.85 -1.09
C ILE A 48 8.65 -6.65 -2.38
N HIS A 49 7.91 -6.65 -3.49
CA HIS A 49 8.42 -6.35 -4.82
C HIS A 49 7.90 -4.99 -5.28
N ALA A 50 8.78 -4.15 -5.81
CA ALA A 50 8.40 -2.89 -6.43
C ALA A 50 7.93 -3.12 -7.87
N ALA A 51 6.73 -2.65 -8.18
CA ALA A 51 6.17 -2.68 -9.53
C ALA A 51 7.05 -1.91 -10.54
N SER A 52 6.80 -2.13 -11.83
CA SER A 52 7.61 -1.57 -12.92
C SER A 52 7.32 -0.10 -13.26
N LYS A 53 6.13 0.41 -12.91
CA LYS A 53 5.79 1.82 -13.18
C LYS A 53 6.68 2.73 -12.34
N ILE A 54 7.43 3.60 -13.03
CA ILE A 54 8.22 4.66 -12.42
C ILE A 54 7.28 5.64 -11.71
N PRO A 55 7.51 5.95 -10.42
CA PRO A 55 6.68 6.90 -9.70
C PRO A 55 6.93 8.33 -10.22
N GLU A 56 5.86 9.10 -10.38
CA GLU A 56 5.97 10.52 -10.71
C GLU A 56 6.60 11.28 -9.52
N PRO A 57 7.48 12.28 -9.76
CA PRO A 57 8.09 13.07 -8.68
C PRO A 57 7.06 13.67 -7.72
N GLU A 58 5.92 14.11 -8.23
CA GLU A 58 4.79 14.67 -7.47
C GLU A 58 4.16 13.62 -6.56
N THR A 59 4.12 12.36 -7.01
CA THR A 59 3.62 11.22 -6.21
C THR A 59 4.58 10.91 -5.08
N ILE A 60 5.90 10.93 -5.34
CA ILE A 60 6.91 10.76 -4.28
C ILE A 60 6.73 11.87 -3.26
N LYS A 61 6.75 13.13 -3.70
CA LYS A 61 6.63 14.31 -2.83
C LYS A 61 5.36 14.25 -1.98
N ALA A 62 4.20 13.98 -2.59
CA ALA A 62 2.93 13.91 -1.88
C ALA A 62 2.94 12.83 -0.78
N MET A 63 3.56 11.68 -1.06
CA MET A 63 3.67 10.60 -0.07
C MET A 63 4.70 10.91 1.02
N GLU A 64 5.82 11.53 0.69
CA GLU A 64 6.79 11.96 1.71
C GLU A 64 6.22 13.05 2.61
N ASP A 65 5.51 14.03 2.06
CA ASP A 65 4.83 15.08 2.83
C ASP A 65 3.75 14.46 3.74
N PHE A 66 2.95 13.53 3.22
CA PHE A 66 2.00 12.76 4.03
C PHE A 66 2.68 12.06 5.20
N TYR A 67 3.78 11.35 4.96
CA TYR A 67 4.48 10.67 6.03
C TYR A 67 5.14 11.64 7.01
N ARG A 68 5.69 12.78 6.58
CA ARG A 68 6.19 13.82 7.49
C ARG A 68 5.09 14.31 8.44
N GLU A 69 3.93 14.66 7.90
CA GLU A 69 2.82 15.20 8.69
C GLU A 69 2.27 14.19 9.69
N ILE A 70 2.02 12.93 9.29
CA ILE A 70 1.48 11.92 10.24
C ILE A 70 2.50 11.55 11.32
N TYR A 71 3.81 11.58 11.02
CA TYR A 71 4.85 11.35 12.03
C TYR A 71 5.00 12.56 12.97
N ALA A 72 4.82 13.78 12.47
CA ALA A 72 4.84 15.01 13.26
C ALA A 72 3.70 15.05 14.29
N VAL A 73 2.52 14.50 13.98
CA VAL A 73 1.43 14.30 14.95
C VAL A 73 1.87 13.45 16.16
N ASN A 74 2.83 12.54 15.96
CA ASN A 74 3.44 11.76 17.04
C ASN A 74 4.78 12.33 17.55
N GLY A 75 5.09 13.59 17.22
CA GLY A 75 6.29 14.30 17.69
C GLY A 75 7.58 13.97 16.95
N VAL A 76 7.53 13.21 15.84
CA VAL A 76 8.70 12.86 15.04
C VAL A 76 8.82 13.81 13.85
N THR A 77 9.81 14.70 13.89
CA THR A 77 10.00 15.75 12.87
C THR A 77 11.20 15.51 11.94
N ASP A 78 12.25 14.81 12.39
CA ASP A 78 13.43 14.42 11.58
C ASP A 78 13.20 13.07 10.89
N LEU A 79 12.22 13.01 9.98
CA LEU A 79 11.94 11.80 9.20
C LEU A 79 12.80 11.76 7.93
N LYS A 80 13.63 10.72 7.82
CA LYS A 80 14.50 10.47 6.66
C LYS A 80 13.86 9.51 5.68
N PHE A 81 13.87 9.89 4.40
CA PHE A 81 13.31 9.11 3.30
C PHE A 81 14.40 8.40 2.50
N PRO A 82 14.07 7.30 1.78
CA PRO A 82 14.97 6.69 0.82
C PRO A 82 15.38 7.68 -0.27
N GLU A 83 16.67 7.73 -0.60
CA GLU A 83 17.18 8.56 -1.71
C GLU A 83 16.68 8.07 -3.08
N HIS A 84 16.37 6.78 -3.19
CA HIS A 84 15.99 6.14 -4.44
C HIS A 84 14.81 5.17 -4.24
N TYR A 85 13.93 5.12 -5.25
CA TYR A 85 12.74 4.26 -5.30
C TYR A 85 12.84 3.28 -6.47
N PRO A 86 13.64 2.19 -6.36
CA PRO A 86 13.90 1.28 -7.46
C PRO A 86 12.63 0.54 -7.92
N VAL A 87 12.46 0.36 -9.23
CA VAL A 87 11.33 -0.37 -9.83
C VAL A 87 11.74 -1.77 -10.30
N SER A 88 10.77 -2.66 -10.49
CA SER A 88 10.96 -4.04 -10.99
C SER A 88 11.95 -4.87 -10.14
N ARG A 89 12.00 -4.63 -8.84
CA ARG A 89 12.93 -5.29 -7.92
C ARG A 89 12.28 -5.81 -6.67
N LEU A 90 12.73 -6.97 -6.20
CA LEU A 90 12.49 -7.43 -4.83
C LEU A 90 13.30 -6.57 -3.88
N LEU A 91 12.63 -5.92 -2.92
CA LEU A 91 13.27 -4.93 -2.05
C LEU A 91 13.59 -5.47 -0.66
N GLY A 92 12.81 -6.43 -0.17
CA GLY A 92 12.86 -6.85 1.23
C GLY A 92 11.58 -7.57 1.64
N CYS A 93 11.30 -7.58 2.93
CA CYS A 93 10.09 -8.16 3.49
C CYS A 93 9.63 -7.44 4.76
N VAL A 94 8.37 -7.65 5.10
CA VAL A 94 7.77 -7.29 6.38
C VAL A 94 7.09 -8.51 6.98
N GLU A 95 6.66 -8.44 8.24
CA GLU A 95 5.78 -9.41 8.85
C GLU A 95 4.35 -8.87 8.87
N VAL A 96 3.41 -9.57 8.22
CA VAL A 96 1.98 -9.28 8.33
C VAL A 96 1.46 -9.95 9.59
N VAL A 97 1.23 -9.17 10.65
CA VAL A 97 0.81 -9.70 11.95
C VAL A 97 -0.71 -9.84 12.07
N GLY A 98 -1.46 -9.06 11.29
CA GLY A 98 -2.91 -9.09 11.30
C GLY A 98 -3.53 -8.29 10.17
N CYS A 99 -4.87 -8.32 10.09
CA CYS A 99 -5.65 -7.54 9.15
C CYS A 99 -6.89 -7.02 9.86
N VAL A 100 -7.11 -5.71 9.78
CA VAL A 100 -8.30 -5.02 10.31
C VAL A 100 -8.97 -4.22 9.21
N THR A 101 -10.19 -3.75 9.45
CA THR A 101 -10.83 -2.78 8.59
C THR A 101 -10.29 -1.37 8.83
N CYS A 102 -10.50 -0.46 7.87
CA CYS A 102 -10.17 0.95 8.05
C CYS A 102 -10.84 1.54 9.30
N ASP A 103 -12.11 1.24 9.51
CA ASP A 103 -12.90 1.78 10.61
C ASP A 103 -12.38 1.27 11.96
N GLU A 104 -12.03 -0.02 12.06
CA GLU A 104 -11.40 -0.59 13.26
C GLU A 104 -10.04 0.08 13.55
N LEU A 105 -9.21 0.31 12.52
CA LEU A 105 -7.90 0.95 12.70
C LEU A 105 -8.01 2.39 13.20
N VAL A 106 -8.91 3.18 12.61
CA VAL A 106 -9.09 4.61 12.96
C VAL A 106 -9.57 4.77 14.41
N ASN A 107 -10.37 3.83 14.90
CA ASN A 107 -10.92 3.83 16.27
C ASN A 107 -10.07 3.02 17.27
N TRP A 108 -8.82 2.68 16.94
CA TRP A 108 -7.96 1.88 17.81
C TRP A 108 -7.06 2.75 18.70
N ASP A 109 -7.58 3.24 19.81
CA ASP A 109 -6.92 4.25 20.66
C ASP A 109 -5.53 3.87 21.19
N GLN A 110 -5.23 2.58 21.31
CA GLN A 110 -3.91 2.08 21.73
C GLN A 110 -2.83 2.23 20.66
N ILE A 111 -3.21 2.55 19.42
CA ILE A 111 -2.31 2.75 18.29
C ILE A 111 -2.02 4.24 18.11
N PRO A 112 -0.74 4.65 17.92
CA PRO A 112 -0.39 6.04 17.70
C PRO A 112 -1.20 6.68 16.57
N GLU A 113 -1.64 7.93 16.76
CA GLU A 113 -2.52 8.62 15.80
C GLU A 113 -1.98 8.61 14.37
N GLY A 114 -0.69 8.85 14.16
CA GLY A 114 -0.08 8.83 12.84
C GLY A 114 -0.21 7.48 12.12
N VAL A 115 -0.20 6.36 12.85
CA VAL A 115 -0.43 5.02 12.29
C VAL A 115 -1.89 4.85 11.89
N ARG A 116 -2.82 5.33 12.73
CA ARG A 116 -4.27 5.28 12.45
C ARG A 116 -4.62 6.03 11.16
N LEU A 117 -3.95 7.15 10.91
CA LEU A 117 -4.11 7.97 9.69
C LEU A 117 -3.62 7.30 8.40
N GLU A 118 -2.84 6.21 8.48
CA GLU A 118 -2.50 5.39 7.30
C GLU A 118 -3.69 4.56 6.79
N GLY A 119 -4.73 4.39 7.60
CA GLY A 119 -5.98 3.73 7.24
C GLY A 119 -6.74 4.52 6.18
N GLN A 120 -6.53 4.20 4.91
CA GLN A 120 -7.20 4.85 3.78
C GLN A 120 -7.88 3.86 2.82
N THR A 121 -7.85 2.57 3.13
CA THR A 121 -8.44 1.52 2.29
C THR A 121 -9.20 0.52 3.15
N LYS A 122 -10.22 -0.12 2.58
CA LYS A 122 -11.16 -1.01 3.28
C LYS A 122 -10.48 -2.01 4.23
N PHE A 123 -9.45 -2.71 3.78
CA PHE A 123 -8.66 -3.62 4.61
C PHE A 123 -7.25 -3.08 4.80
N CYS A 124 -6.81 -3.06 6.06
CA CYS A 124 -5.54 -2.56 6.54
C CYS A 124 -4.73 -3.75 7.07
N TRP A 125 -3.70 -4.14 6.33
CA TRP A 125 -2.78 -5.19 6.73
C TRP A 125 -1.72 -4.58 7.63
N LEU A 126 -1.57 -5.14 8.82
CA LEU A 126 -0.70 -4.63 9.87
C LEU A 126 0.71 -5.20 9.65
N CYS A 127 1.67 -4.33 9.36
CA CYS A 127 3.03 -4.74 9.00
C CYS A 127 4.04 -4.35 10.10
N GLU A 128 4.82 -5.33 10.54
CA GLU A 128 5.91 -5.17 11.52
C GLU A 128 7.24 -5.67 10.94
N GLN A 129 8.31 -5.49 11.72
CA GLN A 129 9.65 -6.07 11.45
C GLN A 129 10.12 -5.90 10.00
N PRO A 130 10.22 -4.65 9.50
CA PRO A 130 10.72 -4.41 8.16
C PRO A 130 12.19 -4.85 8.04
N GLN A 131 12.48 -5.54 6.94
CA GLN A 131 13.83 -5.98 6.59
C GLN A 131 14.06 -5.66 5.12
N LYS A 132 15.19 -5.03 4.81
CA LYS A 132 15.55 -4.65 3.44
C LYS A 132 16.67 -5.53 2.91
N LEU A 133 16.64 -5.83 1.63
CA LEU A 133 17.77 -6.43 0.93
C LEU A 133 18.89 -5.40 0.82
N ILE A 134 20.12 -5.82 1.14
CA ILE A 134 21.32 -5.01 0.92
C ILE A 134 21.47 -4.68 -0.57
N VAL A 135 21.19 -5.66 -1.44
CA VAL A 135 21.13 -5.50 -2.89
C VAL A 135 19.78 -6.00 -3.40
N PRO A 136 18.88 -5.12 -3.86
CA PRO A 136 17.59 -5.50 -4.42
C PRO A 136 17.71 -6.34 -5.70
N PHE A 137 16.95 -7.43 -5.80
CA PHE A 137 17.02 -8.34 -6.94
C PHE A 137 16.08 -7.94 -8.05
N GLU A 138 16.58 -7.91 -9.28
CA GLU A 138 15.72 -7.74 -10.45
C GLU A 138 14.89 -9.00 -10.69
N MET A 139 13.57 -8.84 -10.74
CA MET A 139 12.65 -9.93 -11.05
C MET A 139 11.31 -9.38 -11.51
N ARG A 140 10.55 -10.23 -12.22
CA ARG A 140 9.17 -9.92 -12.61
C ARG A 140 8.23 -9.98 -11.40
N GLY A 141 7.36 -8.99 -11.28
CA GLY A 141 6.25 -8.98 -10.33
C GLY A 141 4.99 -9.61 -10.91
N PHE A 142 4.07 -10.02 -10.02
CA PHE A 142 2.79 -10.62 -10.40
C PHE A 142 1.63 -9.96 -9.65
N GLN A 143 0.42 -10.13 -10.17
CA GLN A 143 -0.80 -9.64 -9.53
C GLN A 143 -1.20 -10.52 -8.34
N GLY A 144 -1.72 -9.89 -7.29
CA GLY A 144 -2.08 -10.58 -6.05
C GLY A 144 -0.85 -10.99 -5.22
N VAL A 145 -1.06 -11.83 -4.22
CA VAL A 145 0.04 -12.48 -3.49
C VAL A 145 0.43 -13.74 -4.23
N TYR A 146 1.73 -13.93 -4.44
CA TYR A 146 2.30 -15.08 -5.15
C TYR A 146 3.50 -15.63 -4.39
N ASN A 147 3.92 -16.87 -4.67
CA ASN A 147 5.12 -17.43 -4.06
C ASN A 147 6.37 -17.01 -4.84
N LEU A 148 7.42 -16.58 -4.15
CA LEU A 148 8.74 -16.44 -4.74
C LEU A 148 9.26 -17.80 -5.23
N GLU A 149 9.99 -17.77 -6.35
CA GLU A 149 10.78 -18.90 -6.78
C GLU A 149 11.81 -19.28 -5.71
N ARG A 150 12.02 -20.58 -5.50
CA ARG A 150 12.88 -21.10 -4.44
C ARG A 150 14.29 -20.50 -4.48
N LYS A 151 14.90 -20.38 -5.67
CA LYS A 151 16.25 -19.81 -5.83
C LYS A 151 16.31 -18.33 -5.42
N ILE A 152 15.29 -17.55 -5.80
CA ILE A 152 15.19 -16.13 -5.43
C ILE A 152 15.03 -15.99 -3.92
N TYR A 153 14.15 -16.79 -3.31
CA TYR A 153 13.97 -16.80 -1.86
C TYR A 153 15.24 -17.18 -1.09
N GLU A 154 15.92 -18.27 -1.50
CA GLU A 154 17.16 -18.74 -0.87
C GLU A 154 18.28 -17.69 -0.94
N ALA A 155 18.37 -16.94 -2.04
CA ALA A 155 19.27 -15.81 -2.13
C ALA A 155 18.82 -14.63 -1.25
N ALA A 156 17.52 -14.34 -1.23
CA ALA A 156 16.98 -13.16 -0.57
C ALA A 156 17.14 -13.26 0.95
N ILE A 157 16.85 -14.42 1.54
CA ILE A 157 16.96 -14.63 2.99
C ILE A 157 18.40 -14.45 3.50
N ARG A 158 19.41 -14.62 2.64
CA ARG A 158 20.84 -14.38 2.97
C ARG A 158 21.24 -12.91 2.87
N GLY A 159 20.47 -12.10 2.16
CA GLY A 159 20.80 -10.70 1.84
C GLY A 159 19.95 -9.66 2.56
N ILE A 160 19.04 -10.06 3.45
CA ILE A 160 18.20 -9.14 4.22
C ILE A 160 18.91 -8.64 5.47
N SER A 161 18.64 -7.38 5.81
CA SER A 161 19.05 -6.75 7.06
C SER A 161 17.82 -6.14 7.74
N PRO A 162 17.67 -6.26 9.07
CA PRO A 162 16.66 -5.53 9.83
C PRO A 162 16.75 -4.03 9.59
N VAL A 163 15.60 -3.36 9.58
CA VAL A 163 15.47 -1.91 9.55
C VAL A 163 14.88 -1.45 10.88
N VAL A 164 15.48 -0.42 11.48
CA VAL A 164 14.93 0.25 12.67
C VAL A 164 13.90 1.28 12.19
N PRO A 165 12.60 1.10 12.47
CA PRO A 165 11.59 2.07 12.07
C PRO A 165 11.78 3.41 12.82
N PRO A 166 11.44 4.56 12.20
CA PRO A 166 11.52 5.86 12.87
C PRO A 166 10.65 5.95 14.13
N LEU A 167 9.50 5.26 14.11
CA LEU A 167 8.65 5.03 15.28
C LEU A 167 8.30 3.55 15.31
N PRO A 168 8.97 2.73 16.14
CA PRO A 168 8.63 1.32 16.29
C PRO A 168 7.20 1.16 16.81
N VAL A 169 6.39 0.36 16.12
CA VAL A 169 5.01 0.05 16.49
C VAL A 169 4.88 -1.45 16.65
N LYS A 170 4.20 -1.86 17.72
CA LYS A 170 3.77 -3.23 17.92
C LYS A 170 2.26 -3.23 18.06
N PHE A 171 1.57 -3.95 17.17
CA PHE A 171 0.12 -4.03 17.19
C PHE A 171 -0.30 -4.95 18.34
N PRO A 172 -1.13 -4.48 19.29
CA PRO A 172 -1.58 -5.27 20.44
C PRO A 172 -2.66 -6.25 19.97
N LEU A 173 -2.23 -7.27 19.24
CA LEU A 173 -3.13 -8.31 18.75
C LEU A 173 -3.61 -9.19 19.90
N PRO A 174 -4.86 -9.65 19.85
CA PRO A 174 -5.44 -10.52 20.87
C PRO A 174 -4.61 -11.78 20.94
N ASN A 175 -4.03 -12.02 22.11
CA ASN A 175 -3.39 -13.28 22.40
C ASN A 175 -4.49 -14.36 22.47
N PRO A 176 -4.48 -15.37 21.58
CA PRO A 176 -5.52 -16.41 21.58
C PRO A 176 -5.52 -17.26 22.85
N ARG A 177 -4.47 -17.19 23.68
CA ARG A 177 -4.37 -17.87 24.98
C ARG A 177 -4.81 -17.01 26.17
N ASP A 178 -5.07 -15.72 25.95
CA ASP A 178 -5.53 -14.81 26.99
C ASP A 178 -6.98 -14.39 26.69
N PRO A 179 -7.97 -14.89 27.45
CA PRO A 179 -9.38 -14.58 27.21
C PRO A 179 -9.74 -13.11 27.46
N PHE A 180 -8.88 -12.34 28.16
CA PHE A 180 -9.07 -10.90 28.39
C PHE A 180 -8.38 -10.04 27.31
N SER A 181 -7.69 -10.67 26.36
CA SER A 181 -7.00 -9.96 25.29
C SER A 181 -8.00 -9.33 24.32
N LEU A 182 -7.89 -8.01 24.15
CA LEU A 182 -8.80 -7.23 23.32
C LEU A 182 -8.72 -7.68 21.86
N LYS A 183 -9.85 -8.11 21.30
CA LYS A 183 -9.93 -8.38 19.86
C LYS A 183 -10.05 -7.05 19.13
N PRO A 184 -9.34 -6.81 18.00
CA PRO A 184 -9.48 -5.56 17.25
C PRO A 184 -10.92 -5.39 16.77
N ARG A 185 -11.61 -6.51 16.50
CA ARG A 185 -13.02 -6.57 16.13
C ARG A 185 -14.00 -6.24 17.26
N SER A 186 -13.56 -6.31 18.52
CA SER A 186 -14.37 -5.96 19.71
C SER A 186 -14.29 -4.48 20.07
N LEU A 187 -13.47 -3.69 19.37
CA LEU A 187 -13.41 -2.23 19.53
C LEU A 187 -14.67 -1.54 18.97
N ALA A 188 -15.46 -2.25 18.15
CA ALA A 188 -16.72 -1.75 17.59
C ALA A 188 -17.93 -2.03 18.52
N SER A 189 -17.93 -1.52 19.76
CA SER A 189 -19.17 -1.37 20.53
C SER A 189 -18.97 -0.54 21.80
N SER A 190 -19.00 0.78 21.66
CA SER A 190 -19.50 1.69 22.71
C SER A 190 -19.98 2.96 22.00
N PRO A 191 -21.28 3.26 22.00
CA PRO A 191 -21.73 4.60 21.61
C PRO A 191 -21.38 5.51 22.78
N SER A 192 -20.14 6.02 22.83
CA SER A 192 -19.86 7.21 23.61
C SER A 192 -20.58 8.36 22.93
N SER A 193 -21.69 8.77 23.54
CA SER A 193 -22.45 9.97 23.22
C SER A 193 -21.58 11.21 23.43
N SER A 194 -20.77 11.57 22.43
CA SER A 194 -20.24 12.91 22.18
C SER A 194 -19.32 12.88 20.96
N SER A 195 -19.84 13.14 19.77
CA SER A 195 -18.98 13.40 18.61
C SER A 195 -19.62 14.37 17.63
N THR A 196 -19.95 15.55 18.14
CA THR A 196 -20.06 16.78 17.34
C THR A 196 -18.88 17.74 17.60
N SER A 197 -17.77 17.28 18.22
CA SER A 197 -16.70 18.18 18.67
C SER A 197 -15.24 17.71 18.47
N GLU A 198 -14.94 16.78 17.57
CA GLU A 198 -13.54 16.35 17.29
C GLU A 198 -13.05 16.58 15.84
N VAL A 199 -13.81 17.31 15.02
CA VAL A 199 -13.44 17.53 13.61
C VAL A 199 -12.48 18.72 13.39
N ASN A 200 -12.26 19.60 14.38
CA ASN A 200 -11.80 20.97 14.08
C ASN A 200 -10.41 21.40 14.58
N ASN A 201 -9.49 20.49 14.93
CA ASN A 201 -8.11 20.88 15.31
C ASN A 201 -7.00 20.14 14.55
N ARG A 202 -7.28 19.64 13.34
CA ARG A 202 -6.21 19.18 12.45
C ARG A 202 -5.59 20.38 11.74
N SER A 203 -4.27 20.49 11.78
CA SER A 203 -3.54 21.49 11.00
C SER A 203 -3.93 21.38 9.52
N GLU A 204 -4.08 22.54 8.87
CA GLU A 204 -4.38 22.62 7.43
C GLU A 204 -3.38 21.81 6.60
N ASN A 205 -2.11 21.79 7.02
CA ASN A 205 -1.04 21.01 6.40
C ASN A 205 -1.33 19.50 6.41
N LEU A 206 -1.76 18.95 7.56
CA LEU A 206 -2.08 17.53 7.69
C LEU A 206 -3.26 17.15 6.79
N VAL A 207 -4.28 17.99 6.72
CA VAL A 207 -5.46 17.77 5.87
C VAL A 207 -5.05 17.78 4.40
N ALA A 208 -4.26 18.76 3.98
CA ALA A 208 -3.73 18.86 2.61
C ALA A 208 -2.86 17.64 2.25
N ALA A 209 -2.01 17.19 3.18
CA ALA A 209 -1.14 16.03 2.95
C ALA A 209 -1.92 14.72 2.82
N ILE A 210 -2.95 14.51 3.65
CA ILE A 210 -3.87 13.36 3.51
C ILE A 210 -4.59 13.40 2.15
N ALA A 211 -5.07 14.56 1.72
CA ALA A 211 -5.71 14.73 0.42
C ALA A 211 -4.74 14.44 -0.74
N GLY A 212 -3.51 14.92 -0.66
CA GLY A 212 -2.45 14.66 -1.62
C GLY A 212 -2.11 13.17 -1.74
N ALA A 213 -1.95 12.47 -0.61
CA ALA A 213 -1.72 11.03 -0.60
C ALA A 213 -2.86 10.22 -1.22
N ARG A 214 -4.12 10.61 -0.95
CA ARG A 214 -5.29 9.98 -1.56
C ARG A 214 -5.31 10.17 -3.08
N ALA A 215 -5.09 11.40 -3.55
CA ALA A 215 -5.01 11.68 -4.98
C ALA A 215 -3.90 10.84 -5.64
N ALA A 216 -2.72 10.79 -5.03
CA ALA A 216 -1.59 9.99 -5.47
C ALA A 216 -1.92 8.49 -5.55
N ALA A 217 -2.70 7.93 -4.62
CA ALA A 217 -3.09 6.52 -4.67
C ALA A 217 -4.08 6.21 -5.82
N THR A 218 -4.98 7.13 -6.15
CA THR A 218 -6.02 6.88 -7.18
C THR A 218 -5.48 6.73 -8.60
N GLN A 219 -4.29 7.25 -8.90
CA GLN A 219 -3.71 7.17 -10.25
C GLN A 219 -3.47 5.72 -10.73
N PHE A 220 -3.34 4.76 -9.80
CA PHE A 220 -3.08 3.36 -10.09
C PHE A 220 -4.35 2.50 -10.11
N SER A 221 -5.50 3.06 -9.75
CA SER A 221 -6.80 2.36 -9.69
C SER A 221 -7.55 2.33 -11.03
N LYS A 222 -7.05 3.01 -12.07
CA LYS A 222 -7.67 3.01 -13.39
C LYS A 222 -7.40 1.69 -14.12
N ASN A 223 -8.30 0.73 -13.93
CA ASN A 223 -8.54 -0.31 -14.92
C ASN A 223 -8.97 0.36 -16.23
N GLY A 224 -8.32 -0.01 -17.32
CA GLY A 224 -8.48 0.61 -18.62
C GLY A 224 -9.90 0.52 -19.18
N ASN A 225 -10.39 1.67 -19.62
CA ASN A 225 -11.10 1.78 -20.88
C ASN A 225 -10.36 2.87 -21.67
N PRO A 226 -9.89 2.62 -22.91
CA PRO A 226 -9.54 3.72 -23.79
C PRO A 226 -10.81 4.56 -24.01
N PRO A 227 -10.71 5.89 -24.19
CA PRO A 227 -11.83 6.63 -24.71
C PRO A 227 -12.19 6.01 -26.06
N SER A 228 -13.40 5.48 -26.17
CA SER A 228 -14.00 5.19 -27.46
C SER A 228 -14.09 6.53 -28.19
N ASN A 229 -13.16 6.77 -29.12
CA ASN A 229 -13.35 7.79 -30.13
C ASN A 229 -14.59 7.36 -30.92
N THR A 230 -15.74 7.93 -30.58
CA THR A 230 -16.86 8.08 -31.50
C THR A 230 -16.36 8.92 -32.66
N VAL A 231 -15.86 8.26 -33.70
CA VAL A 231 -15.75 8.86 -35.03
C VAL A 231 -17.19 9.02 -35.50
N GLU A 232 -17.69 10.24 -35.43
CA GLU A 232 -18.89 10.63 -36.16
C GLU A 232 -18.63 10.35 -37.65
N VAL A 233 -19.41 9.43 -38.20
CA VAL A 233 -19.52 9.22 -39.63
C VAL A 233 -20.28 10.43 -40.18
N GLY A 234 -19.52 11.47 -40.52
CA GLY A 234 -19.96 12.57 -41.36
C GLY A 234 -19.94 12.13 -42.81
N ASP A 235 -21.13 11.85 -43.34
CA ASP A 235 -21.43 11.76 -44.76
C ASP A 235 -21.03 13.07 -45.44
N ASP A 236 -20.03 13.05 -46.34
CA ASP A 236 -19.91 14.13 -47.32
C ASP A 236 -19.46 13.62 -48.69
N SER A 237 -20.38 13.88 -49.61
CA SER A 237 -20.34 13.57 -51.03
C SER A 237 -19.50 14.60 -51.81
N ARG A 238 -19.01 14.19 -52.99
CA ARG A 238 -18.32 15.00 -54.04
C ARG A 238 -16.84 15.26 -53.72
N THR A 239 -15.86 15.14 -54.62
CA THR A 239 -15.84 15.35 -56.07
C THR A 239 -14.56 14.70 -56.65
N ARG A 240 -14.66 14.22 -57.90
CA ARG A 240 -13.54 13.82 -58.78
C ARG A 240 -12.35 14.80 -58.72
N ASN A 241 -11.12 14.27 -58.67
CA ASN A 241 -10.10 14.71 -59.62
C ASN A 241 -8.99 13.67 -59.86
N ARG A 242 -8.70 13.49 -61.16
CA ARG A 242 -7.63 12.69 -61.76
C ARG A 242 -6.27 13.35 -61.49
N TYR A 243 -5.22 12.56 -61.25
CA TYR A 243 -3.87 12.70 -61.85
C TYR A 243 -3.11 11.38 -61.58
N ARG A 244 -3.02 10.48 -62.56
CA ARG A 244 -1.80 10.19 -63.36
C ARG A 244 -0.50 10.07 -62.54
N ARG A 245 0.00 8.84 -62.37
CA ARG A 245 1.44 8.56 -62.39
C ARG A 245 1.72 7.31 -63.21
N VAL A 246 2.71 7.46 -64.06
CA VAL A 246 3.24 6.54 -65.06
C VAL A 246 4.41 5.79 -64.43
N GLN A 247 4.59 4.54 -64.87
CA GLN A 247 5.69 3.58 -64.66
C GLN A 247 5.70 2.83 -63.33
#